data_AF-A0A411WFZ2-F1
#
_entry.id   AF-A0A411WFZ2-F1
#
_cell.length_a   1.000
_cell.length_b   1.000
_cell.length_c   1.000
_cell.angle_alpha   90.00
_cell.angle_beta   90.00
_cell.angle_gamma   90.00
#
_symmetry.space_group_name_H-M   'P 1'
#
loop_
_entity.id
_entity.type
_entity.pdbx_description
1 polymer ?
#
loop_
_entity_poly.entity_id
_entity_poly.type
_entity_poly.pdbx_seq_one_letter_code
_entity_poly.pdbx_strand_id
1 'polypeptide(L)'
;MGTGIATGWGTDKLVSIEGLIGSAQGDTFTDSAANNLFEGRGGNDTFYLTNGGNDVLMYKVLAGKSGDGRGGNGHDTVYGFTVGNLLTNDNADLIDLGDVLNYSGSYSCFMDDGKMTLDFASQGILNYLKVDQLNGDTIISIDRDGKGGAYGFEELLTLKGVSTDLVTLLSNNQIEVGDDTLSSASSATHSLLSTTQQSLLSISQMYTAGDDILFGTEKADILMGGLGNDTFIHIGKGDQVMGGAGNDVIKLASTDFAYISGDEGIDTLILEGKNELLDLGALKDKLESIEIFDMGDASNTMKVSLDDVLRLGSEELAIHSGDKAIIVNGEEGSTLKLEGGDGQWTMSHSHYQHAGNTYNVWTVGTSGIEVLVENTVNSIIM
;
A
#
# COMPACT_ATOMS: atom_id res chain seq x y z
N MET A 1 0.95 8.78 -30.52
CA MET A 1 2.10 8.82 -31.46
C MET A 1 1.87 7.75 -32.52
N GLY A 2 2.70 7.66 -33.57
CA GLY A 2 2.46 6.72 -34.68
C GLY A 2 3.00 5.31 -34.39
N THR A 3 2.17 4.27 -34.55
CA THR A 3 2.61 2.88 -34.49
C THR A 3 3.46 2.53 -35.72
N GLY A 4 4.76 2.32 -35.54
CA GLY A 4 5.65 1.81 -36.59
C GLY A 4 5.68 0.28 -36.56
N ILE A 5 5.29 -0.38 -37.66
CA ILE A 5 5.52 -1.81 -37.84
C ILE A 5 6.86 -1.98 -38.57
N ALA A 6 7.86 -2.54 -37.91
CA ALA A 6 9.06 -3.02 -38.58
C ALA A 6 8.75 -4.34 -39.30
N THR A 7 9.05 -4.42 -40.59
CA THR A 7 8.92 -5.67 -41.38
C THR A 7 10.18 -5.87 -42.22
N GLY A 8 11.03 -6.81 -41.84
CA GLY A 8 12.27 -7.09 -42.55
C GLY A 8 13.10 -8.20 -41.90
N TRP A 9 14.24 -8.52 -42.52
CA TRP A 9 15.34 -9.25 -41.88
C TRP A 9 16.49 -8.25 -41.69
N GLY A 10 16.86 -7.95 -40.46
CA GLY A 10 17.89 -6.95 -40.15
C GLY A 10 17.89 -6.54 -38.67
N THR A 11 18.72 -5.56 -38.33
CA THR A 11 18.69 -4.89 -37.01
C THR A 11 17.91 -3.58 -37.16
N ASP A 12 16.67 -3.57 -36.70
CA ASP A 12 15.84 -2.37 -36.65
C ASP A 12 16.15 -1.54 -35.38
N LYS A 13 16.14 -0.21 -35.51
CA LYS A 13 16.27 0.72 -34.37
C LYS A 13 15.01 1.56 -34.25
N LEU A 14 14.19 1.23 -33.27
CA LEU A 14 13.03 2.00 -32.88
C LEU A 14 13.42 3.07 -31.84
N VAL A 15 12.64 4.16 -31.73
CA VAL A 15 12.92 5.29 -30.85
C VAL A 15 11.59 5.79 -30.29
N SER A 16 11.51 6.02 -28.97
CA SER A 16 10.25 6.36 -28.28
C SER A 16 9.14 5.32 -28.53
N ILE A 17 9.48 4.06 -28.24
CA ILE A 17 8.56 2.92 -28.22
C ILE A 17 8.77 2.26 -26.86
N GLU A 18 7.72 2.28 -26.04
CA GLU A 18 7.73 1.78 -24.66
C GLU A 18 7.25 0.31 -24.58
N GLY A 19 6.84 -0.29 -25.70
CA GLY A 19 6.34 -1.66 -25.79
C GLY A 19 6.85 -2.39 -27.03
N LEU A 20 7.54 -3.51 -26.83
CA LEU A 20 8.13 -4.36 -27.85
C LEU A 20 7.52 -5.75 -27.79
N ILE A 21 7.12 -6.29 -28.94
CA ILE A 21 6.49 -7.61 -29.03
C ILE A 21 7.19 -8.44 -30.10
N GLY A 22 7.63 -9.64 -29.72
CA GLY A 22 8.35 -10.57 -30.56
C GLY A 22 7.50 -11.39 -31.52
N SER A 23 8.14 -12.42 -32.07
CA SER A 23 7.68 -13.21 -33.20
C SER A 23 7.17 -14.59 -32.75
N ALA A 24 7.73 -15.66 -33.34
CA ALA A 24 7.51 -17.06 -32.97
C ALA A 24 8.84 -17.85 -33.12
N GLN A 25 9.96 -17.13 -32.98
CA GLN A 25 11.35 -17.57 -33.10
C GLN A 25 12.12 -16.92 -31.94
N GLY A 26 13.27 -17.48 -31.56
CA GLY A 26 14.15 -16.85 -30.57
C GLY A 26 14.59 -15.46 -31.00
N ASP A 27 14.01 -14.44 -30.38
CA ASP A 27 14.25 -13.03 -30.62
C ASP A 27 15.29 -12.46 -29.63
N THR A 28 15.76 -11.23 -29.87
CA THR A 28 16.71 -10.56 -28.98
C THR A 28 16.32 -9.11 -28.79
N PHE A 29 16.12 -8.74 -27.53
CA PHE A 29 15.66 -7.43 -27.09
C PHE A 29 16.76 -6.72 -26.32
N THR A 30 16.77 -5.39 -26.39
CA THR A 30 17.66 -4.54 -25.60
C THR A 30 16.87 -3.31 -25.20
N ASP A 31 16.96 -2.98 -23.93
CA ASP A 31 16.26 -1.88 -23.29
C ASP A 31 16.81 -0.48 -23.66
N SER A 32 16.21 0.51 -23.03
CA SER A 32 16.58 1.92 -23.03
C SER A 32 16.54 2.41 -21.59
N ALA A 33 17.01 3.62 -21.29
CA ALA A 33 16.98 4.18 -19.93
C ALA A 33 15.57 4.65 -19.48
N ALA A 34 14.53 3.96 -19.91
CA ALA A 34 13.13 4.26 -19.66
C ALA A 34 12.35 2.94 -19.68
N ASN A 35 11.40 2.80 -18.75
CA ASN A 35 10.59 1.59 -18.52
C ASN A 35 10.07 0.99 -19.85
N ASN A 36 10.51 -0.23 -20.17
CA ASN A 36 10.17 -0.95 -21.39
C ASN A 36 9.35 -2.20 -21.09
N LEU A 37 8.26 -2.38 -21.83
CA LEU A 37 7.44 -3.58 -21.80
C LEU A 37 7.83 -4.51 -22.95
N PHE A 38 8.09 -5.78 -22.62
CA PHE A 38 8.49 -6.82 -23.56
C PHE A 38 7.53 -8.00 -23.51
N GLU A 39 6.99 -8.42 -24.66
CA GLU A 39 6.29 -9.69 -24.84
C GLU A 39 7.08 -10.52 -25.87
N GLY A 40 7.95 -11.43 -25.43
CA GLY A 40 8.78 -12.25 -26.33
C GLY A 40 7.95 -13.11 -27.28
N ARG A 41 6.86 -13.67 -26.74
CA ARG A 41 6.04 -14.73 -27.36
C ARG A 41 6.84 -16.02 -27.47
N GLY A 42 6.68 -16.74 -28.59
CA GLY A 42 7.21 -18.08 -28.73
C GLY A 42 8.63 -18.03 -29.26
N GLY A 43 9.55 -18.70 -28.59
CA GLY A 43 10.94 -18.69 -28.96
C GLY A 43 11.75 -19.33 -27.85
N ASN A 44 13.03 -18.99 -27.82
CA ASN A 44 13.82 -18.97 -26.59
C ASN A 44 14.51 -17.62 -26.66
N ASP A 45 13.91 -16.62 -26.04
CA ASP A 45 14.23 -15.22 -26.29
C ASP A 45 15.35 -14.73 -25.38
N THR A 46 16.03 -13.67 -25.79
CA THR A 46 17.10 -13.04 -24.99
C THR A 46 16.81 -11.58 -24.73
N PHE A 47 16.69 -11.20 -23.46
CA PHE A 47 16.48 -9.82 -23.02
C PHE A 47 17.77 -9.27 -22.41
N TYR A 48 18.12 -8.03 -22.77
CA TYR A 48 19.20 -7.27 -22.14
C TYR A 48 18.58 -6.02 -21.50
N LEU A 49 18.43 -6.05 -20.16
CA LEU A 49 17.91 -4.97 -19.32
C LEU A 49 19.13 -4.33 -18.64
N THR A 50 19.77 -3.38 -19.33
CA THR A 50 21.15 -2.94 -19.03
C THR A 50 21.36 -1.43 -19.05
N ASN A 51 20.33 -0.67 -19.39
CA ASN A 51 20.30 0.79 -19.50
C ASN A 51 19.41 1.44 -18.42
N GLY A 52 18.55 0.68 -17.74
CA GLY A 52 17.83 1.06 -16.51
C GLY A 52 16.43 1.62 -16.74
N GLY A 53 15.70 1.88 -15.66
CA GLY A 53 14.23 1.98 -15.68
C GLY A 53 13.59 0.69 -15.16
N ASN A 54 12.29 0.70 -14.87
CA ASN A 54 11.57 -0.51 -14.47
C ASN A 54 11.05 -1.25 -15.72
N ASP A 55 11.75 -2.28 -16.15
CA ASP A 55 11.35 -3.06 -17.33
C ASP A 55 10.38 -4.18 -16.95
N VAL A 56 9.48 -4.53 -17.87
CA VAL A 56 8.42 -5.53 -17.69
C VAL A 56 8.56 -6.65 -18.71
N LEU A 57 8.75 -7.88 -18.25
CA LEU A 57 8.76 -9.09 -19.07
C LEU A 57 7.40 -9.79 -18.95
N MET A 58 6.62 -9.80 -20.03
CA MET A 58 5.21 -10.21 -20.02
C MET A 58 5.00 -11.58 -20.68
N TYR A 59 4.44 -12.52 -19.94
CA TYR A 59 4.20 -13.91 -20.36
C TYR A 59 2.71 -14.23 -20.47
N LYS A 60 2.30 -14.81 -21.61
CA LYS A 60 0.89 -15.09 -21.92
C LYS A 60 0.67 -16.48 -22.48
N VAL A 61 -0.53 -17.03 -22.34
CA VAL A 61 -0.92 -18.20 -23.15
C VAL A 61 -1.12 -17.78 -24.61
N LEU A 62 -0.19 -18.17 -25.48
CA LEU A 62 -0.27 -17.86 -26.91
C LEU A 62 -1.44 -18.60 -27.57
N ALA A 63 -1.95 -18.03 -28.68
CA ALA A 63 -3.11 -18.57 -29.39
C ALA A 63 -2.89 -20.05 -29.82
N GLY A 64 -3.73 -20.96 -29.30
CA GLY A 64 -3.63 -22.40 -29.58
C GLY A 64 -2.58 -23.15 -28.73
N LYS A 65 -1.96 -22.51 -27.75
CA LYS A 65 -0.93 -23.08 -26.87
C LYS A 65 -1.41 -23.38 -25.44
N SER A 66 -2.73 -23.52 -25.24
CA SER A 66 -3.31 -23.79 -23.91
C SER A 66 -2.80 -25.09 -23.26
N GLY A 67 -2.46 -26.11 -24.05
CA GLY A 67 -1.88 -27.38 -23.60
C GLY A 67 -0.34 -27.44 -23.60
N ASP A 68 0.33 -26.29 -23.69
CA ASP A 68 1.79 -26.13 -23.61
C ASP A 68 2.16 -25.65 -22.18
N GLY A 69 3.12 -26.29 -21.52
CA GLY A 69 3.47 -26.01 -20.12
C GLY A 69 4.01 -24.61 -19.88
N ARG A 70 4.59 -23.98 -20.91
CA ARG A 70 5.06 -22.57 -20.88
C ARG A 70 4.05 -21.59 -21.50
N GLY A 71 2.84 -22.05 -21.82
CA GLY A 71 1.86 -21.27 -22.60
C GLY A 71 2.31 -21.02 -24.03
N GLY A 72 3.36 -21.72 -24.50
CA GLY A 72 3.98 -21.53 -25.81
C GLY A 72 5.12 -20.51 -25.86
N ASN A 73 5.50 -19.86 -24.75
CA ASN A 73 6.55 -18.84 -24.76
C ASN A 73 7.97 -19.44 -24.92
N GLY A 74 8.18 -20.65 -24.43
CA GLY A 74 9.49 -21.31 -24.48
C GLY A 74 10.33 -21.02 -23.25
N HIS A 75 11.65 -20.97 -23.41
CA HIS A 75 12.59 -20.80 -22.28
C HIS A 75 13.57 -19.66 -22.56
N ASP A 76 13.35 -18.55 -21.87
CA ASP A 76 14.00 -17.29 -22.13
C ASP A 76 15.19 -17.02 -21.20
N THR A 77 16.01 -16.05 -21.61
CA THR A 77 17.25 -15.67 -20.93
C THR A 77 17.28 -14.15 -20.74
N VAL A 78 17.46 -13.68 -19.51
CA VAL A 78 17.53 -12.25 -19.17
C VAL A 78 18.92 -11.92 -18.65
N TYR A 79 19.54 -10.88 -19.19
CA TYR A 79 20.76 -10.28 -18.69
C TYR A 79 20.46 -8.92 -18.07
N GLY A 80 21.01 -8.67 -16.88
CA GLY A 80 20.93 -7.37 -16.21
C GLY A 80 19.69 -7.13 -15.34
N PHE A 81 18.80 -8.14 -15.22
CA PHE A 81 17.63 -8.09 -14.33
C PHE A 81 17.99 -7.59 -12.92
N THR A 82 17.44 -6.46 -12.53
CA THR A 82 17.76 -5.77 -11.30
C THR A 82 16.80 -6.20 -10.20
N VAL A 83 17.32 -6.90 -9.20
CA VAL A 83 16.56 -7.28 -8.00
C VAL A 83 16.46 -6.10 -7.04
N GLY A 84 15.24 -5.74 -6.64
CA GLY A 84 14.92 -4.68 -5.70
C GLY A 84 13.42 -4.39 -5.69
N ASN A 85 12.92 -3.74 -4.64
CA ASN A 85 11.49 -3.41 -4.55
C ASN A 85 11.09 -2.41 -5.64
N LEU A 86 10.09 -2.76 -6.47
CA LEU A 86 9.61 -1.95 -7.60
C LEU A 86 9.17 -0.53 -7.23
N LEU A 87 8.72 -0.30 -5.99
CA LEU A 87 8.21 0.99 -5.54
C LEU A 87 9.33 1.96 -5.13
N THR A 88 10.51 1.43 -4.78
CA THR A 88 11.62 2.22 -4.21
C THR A 88 12.90 2.19 -5.06
N ASN A 89 12.97 1.32 -6.06
CA ASN A 89 14.10 1.22 -6.98
C ASN A 89 13.60 1.45 -8.41
N ASP A 90 13.86 2.65 -8.94
CA ASP A 90 13.53 3.09 -10.31
C ASP A 90 14.16 2.22 -11.42
N ASN A 91 15.02 1.26 -11.07
CA ASN A 91 15.64 0.31 -12.01
C ASN A 91 15.26 -1.15 -11.73
N ALA A 92 14.37 -1.45 -10.77
CA ALA A 92 13.97 -2.83 -10.51
C ALA A 92 12.99 -3.34 -11.56
N ASP A 93 13.15 -4.59 -11.96
CA ASP A 93 12.41 -5.17 -13.09
C ASP A 93 11.26 -6.08 -12.63
N LEU A 94 10.22 -6.20 -13.46
CA LEU A 94 9.00 -6.98 -13.22
C LEU A 94 8.90 -8.16 -14.19
N ILE A 95 8.46 -9.31 -13.68
CA ILE A 95 8.10 -10.49 -14.46
C ILE A 95 6.59 -10.69 -14.32
N ASP A 96 5.83 -10.37 -15.36
CA ASP A 96 4.38 -10.55 -15.38
C ASP A 96 4.03 -11.95 -15.90
N LEU A 97 3.45 -12.76 -15.00
CA LEU A 97 3.01 -14.12 -15.26
C LEU A 97 1.47 -14.27 -15.14
N GLY A 98 0.72 -13.18 -15.02
CA GLY A 98 -0.72 -13.21 -14.79
C GLY A 98 -1.48 -13.90 -15.93
N ASP A 99 -1.15 -13.53 -17.17
CA ASP A 99 -1.74 -14.10 -18.39
C ASP A 99 -1.22 -15.53 -18.74
N VAL A 100 -0.33 -16.13 -17.94
CA VAL A 100 0.18 -17.51 -18.17
C VAL A 100 -0.18 -18.49 -17.06
N LEU A 101 -0.27 -18.04 -15.80
CA LEU A 101 -0.64 -18.86 -14.64
C LEU A 101 -2.15 -18.78 -14.34
N ASN A 102 -2.81 -19.92 -14.17
CA ASN A 102 -4.17 -19.95 -13.62
C ASN A 102 -4.16 -19.87 -12.08
N TYR A 103 -3.43 -18.90 -11.52
CA TYR A 103 -3.36 -18.66 -10.08
C TYR A 103 -4.43 -17.66 -9.64
N SER A 104 -5.10 -17.97 -8.54
CA SER A 104 -6.17 -17.13 -7.96
C SER A 104 -6.16 -17.17 -6.43
N GLY A 105 -5.02 -17.52 -5.83
CA GLY A 105 -4.81 -17.48 -4.39
C GLY A 105 -4.17 -16.16 -3.97
N SER A 106 -4.09 -15.93 -2.66
CA SER A 106 -3.29 -14.82 -2.10
C SER A 106 -1.80 -15.16 -2.16
N TYR A 107 -0.95 -14.16 -2.34
CA TYR A 107 0.48 -14.26 -2.05
C TYR A 107 0.90 -13.10 -1.16
N SER A 108 1.53 -13.41 -0.03
CA SER A 108 2.11 -12.44 0.90
C SER A 108 3.29 -13.08 1.64
N CYS A 109 4.21 -12.24 2.09
CA CYS A 109 5.44 -12.63 2.78
C CYS A 109 5.54 -11.88 4.12
N PHE A 110 6.10 -12.52 5.13
CA PHE A 110 6.36 -11.96 6.46
C PHE A 110 7.81 -12.23 6.88
N MET A 111 8.32 -11.45 7.84
CA MET A 111 9.67 -11.64 8.38
C MET A 111 9.64 -12.66 9.52
N ASP A 112 10.39 -13.76 9.40
CA ASP A 112 10.57 -14.79 10.44
C ASP A 112 12.07 -14.89 10.79
N ASP A 113 12.45 -14.60 12.04
CA ASP A 113 13.84 -14.59 12.53
C ASP A 113 14.84 -13.86 11.60
N GLY A 114 14.44 -12.72 11.04
CA GLY A 114 15.25 -11.93 10.10
C GLY A 114 15.34 -12.50 8.68
N LYS A 115 14.50 -13.48 8.34
CA LYS A 115 14.36 -14.05 7.00
C LYS A 115 12.94 -13.86 6.47
N MET A 116 12.82 -13.25 5.29
CA MET A 116 11.54 -13.16 4.59
C MET A 116 11.02 -14.57 4.23
N THR A 117 9.75 -14.83 4.51
CA THR A 117 9.10 -16.14 4.41
C THR A 117 7.67 -15.98 3.89
N LEU A 118 7.20 -16.85 3.00
CA LEU A 118 5.80 -16.86 2.54
C LEU A 118 4.85 -17.17 3.70
N ASP A 119 3.73 -16.45 3.82
CA ASP A 119 2.72 -16.74 4.83
C ASP A 119 2.07 -18.13 4.63
N PHE A 120 1.29 -18.59 5.61
CA PHE A 120 0.65 -19.91 5.56
C PHE A 120 -0.50 -20.03 4.52
N ALA A 121 -1.26 -18.97 4.29
CA ALA A 121 -2.33 -18.93 3.28
C ALA A 121 -1.78 -18.90 1.85
N SER A 122 -0.58 -18.32 1.69
CA SER A 122 0.12 -18.05 0.44
C SER A 122 0.93 -19.22 -0.09
N GLN A 123 1.10 -20.30 0.70
CA GLN A 123 1.80 -21.53 0.27
C GLN A 123 1.22 -22.14 -1.01
N GLY A 124 -0.02 -21.79 -1.38
CA GLY A 124 -0.62 -22.19 -2.66
C GLY A 124 0.21 -21.81 -3.88
N ILE A 125 0.98 -20.70 -3.85
CA ILE A 125 1.82 -20.25 -4.97
C ILE A 125 2.94 -21.24 -5.30
N LEU A 126 3.40 -22.02 -4.32
CA LEU A 126 4.47 -23.03 -4.48
C LEU A 126 4.06 -24.21 -5.36
N ASN A 127 2.77 -24.35 -5.68
CA ASN A 127 2.30 -25.31 -6.68
C ASN A 127 2.45 -24.78 -8.11
N TYR A 128 2.54 -23.46 -8.29
CA TYR A 128 2.56 -22.78 -9.60
C TYR A 128 3.94 -22.20 -9.95
N LEU A 129 4.70 -21.75 -8.95
CA LEU A 129 6.03 -21.17 -9.10
C LEU A 129 7.10 -21.93 -8.33
N LYS A 130 8.23 -22.15 -9.00
CA LYS A 130 9.46 -22.69 -8.42
C LYS A 130 10.64 -21.86 -8.90
N VAL A 131 11.48 -21.43 -7.97
CA VAL A 131 12.70 -20.67 -8.26
C VAL A 131 13.89 -21.42 -7.69
N ASP A 132 14.80 -21.83 -8.58
CA ASP A 132 16.05 -22.50 -8.23
C ASP A 132 17.26 -21.59 -8.53
N GLN A 133 18.36 -21.78 -7.81
CA GLN A 133 19.63 -21.15 -8.12
C GLN A 133 20.59 -22.19 -8.71
N LEU A 134 21.22 -21.87 -9.86
CA LEU A 134 22.17 -22.74 -10.52
C LEU A 134 23.33 -21.93 -11.11
N ASN A 135 24.57 -22.25 -10.70
CA ASN A 135 25.81 -21.62 -11.20
C ASN A 135 25.88 -20.08 -11.09
N GLY A 136 25.09 -19.47 -10.18
CA GLY A 136 24.99 -18.02 -10.03
C GLY A 136 23.91 -17.36 -10.91
N ASP A 137 23.11 -18.16 -11.61
CA ASP A 137 21.87 -17.76 -12.27
C ASP A 137 20.66 -18.14 -11.40
N THR A 138 19.53 -17.46 -11.62
CA THR A 138 18.22 -17.81 -11.05
C THR A 138 17.34 -18.37 -12.14
N ILE A 139 16.76 -19.54 -11.93
CA ILE A 139 15.88 -20.25 -12.89
C ILE A 139 14.47 -20.23 -12.31
N ILE A 140 13.52 -19.66 -13.06
CA ILE A 140 12.11 -19.60 -12.71
C ILE A 140 11.37 -20.63 -13.58
N SER A 141 10.72 -21.58 -12.91
CA SER A 141 9.89 -22.61 -13.52
C SER A 141 8.43 -22.42 -13.16
N ILE A 142 7.54 -22.70 -14.11
CA ILE A 142 6.09 -22.59 -13.92
C ILE A 142 5.38 -23.94 -14.06
N ASP A 143 4.37 -24.17 -13.21
CA ASP A 143 3.28 -25.12 -13.45
C ASP A 143 2.01 -24.27 -13.58
N ARG A 144 1.44 -24.22 -14.79
CA ARG A 144 0.36 -23.28 -15.11
C ARG A 144 -0.97 -23.61 -14.45
N ASP A 145 -1.18 -24.84 -13.98
CA ASP A 145 -2.45 -25.29 -13.39
C ASP A 145 -2.34 -25.73 -11.93
N GLY A 146 -1.12 -25.81 -11.39
CA GLY A 146 -0.82 -26.03 -9.98
C GLY A 146 -1.16 -27.43 -9.48
N LYS A 147 -1.38 -28.41 -10.37
CA LYS A 147 -1.76 -29.77 -9.96
C LYS A 147 -0.60 -30.74 -9.89
N GLY A 148 0.51 -30.46 -10.61
CA GLY A 148 1.62 -31.38 -10.79
C GLY A 148 1.25 -32.60 -11.63
N GLY A 149 2.16 -33.05 -12.50
CA GLY A 149 1.98 -34.28 -13.28
C GLY A 149 2.61 -34.21 -14.66
N ALA A 150 1.85 -34.57 -15.70
CA ALA A 150 2.32 -34.59 -17.08
C ALA A 150 2.66 -33.20 -17.66
N TYR A 151 2.24 -32.12 -16.95
CA TYR A 151 2.51 -30.72 -17.25
C TYR A 151 3.08 -29.98 -16.02
N GLY A 152 3.80 -30.69 -15.15
CA GLY A 152 4.48 -30.08 -14.00
C GLY A 152 5.61 -29.13 -14.43
N PHE A 153 6.15 -28.40 -13.45
CA PHE A 153 7.19 -27.38 -13.60
C PHE A 153 8.08 -27.45 -14.86
N GLU A 154 7.87 -26.49 -15.77
CA GLU A 154 8.75 -26.22 -16.91
C GLU A 154 9.56 -24.92 -16.69
N GLU A 155 10.86 -24.95 -16.98
CA GLU A 155 11.74 -23.77 -16.89
C GLU A 155 11.29 -22.70 -17.91
N LEU A 156 10.76 -21.57 -17.43
CA LEU A 156 10.28 -20.46 -18.26
C LEU A 156 11.38 -19.43 -18.50
N LEU A 157 12.14 -19.08 -17.45
CA LEU A 157 13.02 -17.92 -17.46
C LEU A 157 14.34 -18.19 -16.73
N THR A 158 15.45 -17.73 -17.30
CA THR A 158 16.76 -17.71 -16.64
C THR A 158 17.25 -16.28 -16.46
N LEU A 159 17.37 -15.81 -15.21
CA LEU A 159 18.00 -14.54 -14.87
C LEU A 159 19.52 -14.77 -14.74
N LYS A 160 20.28 -14.33 -15.73
CA LYS A 160 21.72 -14.62 -15.87
C LYS A 160 22.57 -13.74 -14.96
N GLY A 161 23.40 -14.37 -14.14
CA GLY A 161 24.26 -13.70 -13.17
C GLY A 161 23.51 -13.06 -11.99
N VAL A 162 22.22 -13.37 -11.84
CA VAL A 162 21.38 -12.93 -10.73
C VAL A 162 21.16 -14.12 -9.80
N SER A 163 21.42 -13.94 -8.50
CA SER A 163 21.21 -14.98 -7.48
C SER A 163 20.19 -14.49 -6.47
N THR A 164 18.93 -14.87 -6.65
CA THR A 164 17.79 -14.50 -5.78
C THR A 164 16.89 -15.72 -5.56
N ASP A 165 15.86 -15.60 -4.73
CA ASP A 165 14.86 -16.66 -4.50
C ASP A 165 13.42 -16.15 -4.72
N LEU A 166 12.47 -17.08 -4.75
CA LEU A 166 11.05 -16.78 -4.98
C LEU A 166 10.51 -15.77 -3.96
N VAL A 167 10.87 -15.93 -2.69
CA VAL A 167 10.32 -15.11 -1.61
C VAL A 167 10.82 -13.67 -1.74
N THR A 168 12.10 -13.50 -2.07
CA THR A 168 12.74 -12.21 -2.33
C THR A 168 12.11 -11.51 -3.54
N LEU A 169 11.86 -12.25 -4.63
CA LEU A 169 11.21 -11.70 -5.82
C LEU A 169 9.76 -11.28 -5.52
N LEU A 170 9.00 -12.10 -4.80
CA LEU A 170 7.62 -11.77 -4.39
C LEU A 170 7.58 -10.58 -3.41
N SER A 171 8.45 -10.54 -2.39
CA SER A 171 8.49 -9.42 -1.42
C SER A 171 8.96 -8.10 -2.02
N ASN A 172 9.63 -8.15 -3.18
CA ASN A 172 10.01 -6.97 -3.95
C ASN A 172 8.95 -6.56 -5.00
N ASN A 173 7.81 -7.27 -5.05
CA ASN A 173 6.76 -7.15 -6.07
C ASN A 173 7.23 -7.47 -7.52
N GLN A 174 8.33 -8.20 -7.69
CA GLN A 174 8.98 -8.44 -8.99
C GLN A 174 8.40 -9.61 -9.78
N ILE A 175 7.38 -10.30 -9.26
CA ILE A 175 6.59 -11.28 -10.02
C ILE A 175 5.11 -11.01 -9.78
N GLU A 176 4.36 -10.76 -10.87
CA GLU A 176 2.90 -10.68 -10.85
C GLU A 176 2.30 -12.06 -11.15
N VAL A 177 1.36 -12.53 -10.33
CA VAL A 177 0.76 -13.87 -10.43
C VAL A 177 -0.76 -13.85 -10.27
N GLY A 178 -1.48 -13.51 -11.33
CA GLY A 178 -2.94 -13.66 -11.37
C GLY A 178 -3.56 -13.43 -12.74
N ASP A 179 -4.44 -14.34 -13.16
CA ASP A 179 -5.32 -14.14 -14.31
C ASP A 179 -6.47 -13.21 -13.87
N ASP A 180 -6.62 -12.04 -14.52
CA ASP A 180 -7.82 -11.19 -14.43
C ASP A 180 -9.01 -11.93 -15.08
N THR A 181 -9.50 -12.95 -14.38
CA THR A 181 -10.56 -13.87 -14.81
C THR A 181 -11.96 -13.23 -14.87
N LEU A 182 -12.03 -11.94 -15.23
CA LEU A 182 -13.13 -11.38 -16.02
C LEU A 182 -13.16 -11.99 -17.43
N SER A 183 -13.31 -13.30 -17.48
CA SER A 183 -13.39 -14.17 -18.66
C SER A 183 -14.71 -14.01 -19.43
N SER A 184 -15.15 -12.78 -19.71
CA SER A 184 -16.15 -12.45 -20.76
C SER A 184 -16.34 -10.94 -21.02
N ALA A 185 -15.28 -10.23 -21.44
CA ALA A 185 -15.42 -8.90 -22.07
C ALA A 185 -14.73 -8.84 -23.45
N SER A 186 -15.50 -9.12 -24.51
CA SER A 186 -14.99 -9.10 -25.89
C SER A 186 -14.69 -7.68 -26.39
N SER A 187 -13.43 -7.43 -26.76
CA SER A 187 -12.98 -6.52 -27.82
C SER A 187 -13.74 -5.19 -28.02
N ALA A 188 -13.35 -4.15 -27.28
CA ALA A 188 -13.09 -2.81 -27.87
C ALA A 188 -12.36 -1.92 -26.84
N THR A 189 -11.27 -1.27 -27.28
CA THR A 189 -10.44 -0.31 -26.51
C THR A 189 -9.87 -0.83 -25.19
N HIS A 190 -8.54 -1.02 -25.14
CA HIS A 190 -7.79 -1.12 -23.89
C HIS A 190 -7.91 0.22 -23.14
N SER A 191 -8.93 0.35 -22.30
CA SER A 191 -8.89 1.29 -21.18
C SER A 191 -7.96 0.69 -20.14
N LEU A 192 -6.80 1.31 -19.97
CA LEU A 192 -5.94 1.04 -18.82
C LEU A 192 -6.78 1.23 -17.54
N LEU A 193 -6.49 0.40 -16.52
CA LEU A 193 -7.11 0.40 -15.19
C LEU A 193 -8.55 -0.14 -15.14
N SER A 194 -8.70 -1.41 -14.76
CA SER A 194 -9.99 -1.98 -14.37
C SER A 194 -10.43 -1.45 -12.99
N THR A 195 -11.72 -1.53 -12.66
CA THR A 195 -12.23 -1.00 -11.38
C THR A 195 -11.71 -1.73 -10.14
N THR A 196 -11.17 -2.95 -10.29
CA THR A 196 -10.43 -3.65 -9.24
C THR A 196 -9.11 -2.96 -8.93
N GLN A 197 -8.45 -2.37 -9.93
CA GLN A 197 -7.31 -1.49 -9.67
C GLN A 197 -7.73 -0.22 -8.92
N GLN A 198 -8.96 0.31 -9.00
CA GLN A 198 -9.39 1.39 -8.07
C GLN A 198 -9.54 0.93 -6.62
N SER A 199 -9.63 -0.39 -6.36
CA SER A 199 -9.59 -0.99 -5.03
C SER A 199 -8.17 -1.40 -4.58
N LEU A 200 -7.19 -1.37 -5.50
CA LEU A 200 -5.76 -1.64 -5.23
C LEU A 200 -4.88 -0.39 -5.42
N LEU A 201 -5.43 0.72 -5.92
CA LEU A 201 -4.74 1.97 -6.32
C LEU A 201 -4.36 2.87 -5.16
N SER A 202 -4.21 2.29 -3.99
CA SER A 202 -4.08 3.08 -2.79
C SER A 202 -3.30 2.31 -1.74
N ILE A 203 -3.41 0.97 -1.63
CA ILE A 203 -2.51 0.18 -0.73
C ILE A 203 -1.05 0.49 -1.07
N SER A 204 -0.49 1.40 -0.29
CA SER A 204 0.77 2.10 -0.57
C SER A 204 1.86 1.47 0.30
N GLN A 205 1.51 1.16 1.55
CA GLN A 205 2.36 0.56 2.56
C GLN A 205 1.52 -0.37 3.47
N MET A 206 2.07 -1.55 3.77
CA MET A 206 1.59 -2.49 4.78
C MET A 206 2.83 -2.99 5.51
N TYR A 207 2.94 -2.69 6.82
CA TYR A 207 4.12 -3.02 7.61
C TYR A 207 3.81 -3.98 8.78
N THR A 208 4.62 -3.95 9.84
CA THR A 208 5.10 -5.19 10.46
C THR A 208 4.46 -5.54 11.81
N ALA A 209 5.29 -5.79 12.82
CA ALA A 209 4.89 -6.16 14.17
C ALA A 209 5.68 -5.38 15.24
N GLY A 210 6.20 -4.21 14.86
CA GLY A 210 6.78 -3.23 15.77
C GLY A 210 6.79 -1.84 15.14
N ASP A 211 6.96 -0.83 15.98
CA ASP A 211 6.86 0.61 15.70
C ASP A 211 7.49 1.05 14.36
N ASP A 212 6.66 1.19 13.32
CA ASP A 212 7.02 1.52 11.94
C ASP A 212 6.73 3.01 11.59
N ILE A 213 7.34 3.54 10.52
CA ILE A 213 7.09 4.91 10.03
C ILE A 213 6.60 4.88 8.60
N LEU A 214 5.35 5.30 8.40
CA LEU A 214 4.63 5.29 7.15
C LEU A 214 4.54 6.69 6.53
N PHE A 215 4.61 6.77 5.21
CA PHE A 215 4.58 8.03 4.46
C PHE A 215 3.52 7.99 3.37
N GLY A 216 2.52 8.87 3.49
CA GLY A 216 1.58 9.21 2.42
C GLY A 216 2.24 10.02 1.30
N THR A 217 1.57 10.06 0.15
CA THR A 217 2.02 10.70 -1.08
C THR A 217 1.12 11.89 -1.45
N GLU A 218 1.29 12.47 -2.65
CA GLU A 218 0.36 13.49 -3.18
C GLU A 218 -0.90 12.87 -3.83
N LYS A 219 -1.04 11.55 -3.81
CA LYS A 219 -2.19 10.79 -4.33
C LYS A 219 -2.93 10.12 -3.16
N ALA A 220 -4.16 9.69 -3.41
CA ALA A 220 -4.94 8.92 -2.45
C ALA A 220 -4.30 7.56 -2.14
N ASP A 221 -3.84 7.39 -0.90
CA ASP A 221 -3.23 6.16 -0.38
C ASP A 221 -4.20 5.32 0.51
N ILE A 222 -3.82 4.08 0.84
CA ILE A 222 -4.25 3.24 1.98
C ILE A 222 -2.95 2.85 2.67
N LEU A 223 -2.88 3.11 3.98
CA LEU A 223 -1.73 2.80 4.81
C LEU A 223 -2.21 1.92 5.96
N MET A 224 -1.54 0.78 6.15
CA MET A 224 -1.79 -0.15 7.25
C MET A 224 -0.52 -0.28 8.09
N GLY A 225 -0.58 0.10 9.36
CA GLY A 225 0.55 0.02 10.30
C GLY A 225 0.88 -1.42 10.63
N GLY A 226 0.02 -2.06 11.41
CA GLY A 226 0.08 -3.49 11.71
C GLY A 226 -0.05 -3.80 13.20
N LEU A 227 1.04 -4.24 13.83
CA LEU A 227 1.18 -4.23 15.29
C LEU A 227 2.41 -3.38 15.62
N GLY A 228 2.35 -2.57 16.67
CA GLY A 228 3.40 -1.60 16.98
C GLY A 228 2.79 -0.22 17.23
N ASN A 229 3.60 0.72 17.71
CA ASN A 229 3.19 2.13 17.83
C ASN A 229 3.68 2.87 16.59
N ASP A 230 2.83 2.91 15.57
CA ASP A 230 3.21 3.31 14.22
C ASP A 230 3.05 4.83 14.01
N THR A 231 3.83 5.40 13.09
CA THR A 231 3.80 6.84 12.79
C THR A 231 3.53 7.09 11.31
N PHE A 232 2.34 7.60 11.00
CA PHE A 232 1.90 7.96 9.65
C PHE A 232 2.17 9.44 9.38
N ILE A 233 2.81 9.77 8.26
CA ILE A 233 3.30 11.12 7.92
C ILE A 233 2.75 11.55 6.55
N HIS A 234 2.47 12.84 6.39
CA HIS A 234 1.92 13.46 5.17
C HIS A 234 0.50 12.99 4.78
N ILE A 235 -0.32 12.58 5.75
CA ILE A 235 -1.68 12.10 5.46
C ILE A 235 -2.56 13.26 4.99
N GLY A 236 -3.20 13.10 3.85
CA GLY A 236 -3.85 14.16 3.13
C GLY A 236 -5.01 13.69 2.25
N LYS A 237 -5.03 14.15 1.00
CA LYS A 237 -6.27 14.16 0.21
C LYS A 237 -6.61 12.79 -0.37
N GLY A 238 -7.71 12.24 0.12
CA GLY A 238 -8.26 10.96 -0.32
C GLY A 238 -7.64 9.73 0.34
N ASP A 239 -6.78 9.93 1.34
CA ASP A 239 -6.05 8.84 1.99
C ASP A 239 -6.93 8.02 2.93
N GLN A 240 -6.61 6.75 3.04
CA GLN A 240 -7.17 5.78 3.97
C GLN A 240 -6.07 5.36 4.95
N VAL A 241 -6.34 5.37 6.24
CA VAL A 241 -5.39 4.93 7.27
C VAL A 241 -6.07 3.93 8.19
N MET A 242 -5.34 2.87 8.50
CA MET A 242 -5.68 1.85 9.49
C MET A 242 -4.42 1.68 10.33
N GLY A 243 -4.47 2.14 11.58
CA GLY A 243 -3.36 2.07 12.52
C GLY A 243 -2.94 0.63 12.77
N GLY A 244 -3.71 -0.04 13.64
CA GLY A 244 -3.60 -1.47 13.85
C GLY A 244 -3.73 -1.80 15.32
N ALA A 245 -2.67 -2.36 15.92
CA ALA A 245 -2.64 -2.62 17.36
C ALA A 245 -1.41 -2.00 18.01
N GLY A 246 -1.63 -0.94 18.78
CA GLY A 246 -0.64 -0.11 19.45
C GLY A 246 -1.12 1.32 19.56
N ASN A 247 -0.28 2.25 20.04
CA ASN A 247 -0.67 3.65 20.21
C ASN A 247 -0.08 4.48 19.07
N ASP A 248 -0.87 4.69 18.02
CA ASP A 248 -0.38 5.21 16.75
C ASP A 248 -0.41 6.74 16.66
N VAL A 249 0.40 7.29 15.75
CA VAL A 249 0.55 8.73 15.53
C VAL A 249 0.32 9.08 14.07
N ILE A 250 -0.80 9.73 13.77
CA ILE A 250 -1.25 10.02 12.41
C ILE A 250 -1.18 11.52 12.14
N LYS A 251 -0.28 11.94 11.25
CA LYS A 251 0.01 13.36 10.98
C LYS A 251 -0.66 13.83 9.69
N LEU A 252 -1.60 14.77 9.84
CA LEU A 252 -2.38 15.35 8.77
C LEU A 252 -1.66 16.55 8.12
N ALA A 253 -1.26 16.37 6.87
CA ALA A 253 -1.01 17.46 5.93
C ALA A 253 -2.31 18.09 5.42
N SER A 254 -3.44 17.37 5.45
CA SER A 254 -4.77 17.91 5.12
C SER A 254 -5.93 17.15 5.79
N THR A 255 -7.06 17.82 6.00
CA THR A 255 -8.30 17.23 6.53
C THR A 255 -9.21 16.61 5.46
N ASP A 256 -8.83 16.63 4.17
CA ASP A 256 -9.61 16.07 3.05
C ASP A 256 -9.33 14.56 2.79
N PHE A 257 -9.02 13.80 3.85
CA PHE A 257 -8.77 12.35 3.79
C PHE A 257 -10.06 11.56 3.47
N ALA A 258 -9.91 10.33 3.00
CA ALA A 258 -11.04 9.43 2.74
C ALA A 258 -11.50 8.70 4.01
N TYR A 259 -10.57 8.10 4.75
CA TYR A 259 -10.86 7.35 5.99
C TYR A 259 -9.64 7.29 6.92
N ILE A 260 -9.84 7.27 8.24
CA ILE A 260 -8.79 7.04 9.24
C ILE A 260 -9.40 6.23 10.39
N SER A 261 -8.73 5.14 10.78
CA SER A 261 -8.92 4.42 12.03
C SER A 261 -7.58 4.24 12.72
N GLY A 262 -7.49 4.45 14.04
CA GLY A 262 -6.36 3.95 14.85
C GLY A 262 -6.47 2.45 15.17
N ASP A 263 -7.69 1.91 15.15
CA ASP A 263 -8.06 0.53 15.51
C ASP A 263 -7.91 0.18 17.01
N GLU A 264 -6.91 -0.60 17.44
CA GLU A 264 -6.71 -1.08 18.83
C GLU A 264 -5.61 -0.31 19.58
N GLY A 265 -5.96 0.77 20.27
CA GLY A 265 -4.99 1.50 21.09
C GLY A 265 -5.50 2.76 21.79
N ILE A 266 -4.56 3.68 22.01
CA ILE A 266 -4.81 5.08 22.34
C ILE A 266 -4.08 5.92 21.30
N ASP A 267 -4.83 6.41 20.32
CA ASP A 267 -4.29 6.89 19.07
C ASP A 267 -4.30 8.42 18.97
N THR A 268 -3.30 8.96 18.27
CA THR A 268 -3.00 10.39 18.23
C THR A 268 -3.09 10.96 16.81
N LEU A 269 -4.00 11.90 16.58
CA LEU A 269 -4.12 12.64 15.32
C LEU A 269 -3.51 14.04 15.46
N ILE A 270 -2.51 14.36 14.63
CA ILE A 270 -1.76 15.63 14.68
C ILE A 270 -2.05 16.48 13.44
N LEU A 271 -2.33 17.77 13.60
CA LEU A 271 -2.45 18.73 12.49
C LEU A 271 -1.11 19.41 12.18
N GLU A 272 -0.56 19.21 10.97
CA GLU A 272 0.65 19.91 10.50
C GLU A 272 0.32 21.20 9.70
N GLY A 273 -0.95 21.35 9.29
CA GLY A 273 -1.47 22.52 8.59
C GLY A 273 -1.62 23.78 9.45
N LYS A 274 -1.95 24.92 8.83
CA LYS A 274 -2.04 26.23 9.52
C LYS A 274 -3.34 26.96 9.26
N ASN A 275 -4.04 27.32 10.34
CA ASN A 275 -5.41 27.87 10.33
C ASN A 275 -6.44 26.86 9.80
N GLU A 276 -6.16 25.56 10.00
CA GLU A 276 -7.05 24.46 9.64
C GLU A 276 -8.27 24.39 10.57
N LEU A 277 -9.36 23.80 10.05
CA LEU A 277 -10.55 23.45 10.81
C LEU A 277 -10.71 21.93 10.86
N LEU A 278 -10.62 21.37 12.06
CA LEU A 278 -10.95 19.97 12.34
C LEU A 278 -12.36 19.91 12.96
N ASP A 279 -13.37 19.64 12.15
CA ASP A 279 -14.77 19.51 12.60
C ASP A 279 -15.16 18.03 12.74
N LEU A 280 -15.09 17.49 13.96
CA LEU A 280 -15.29 16.05 14.19
C LEU A 280 -16.69 15.57 13.75
N GLY A 281 -17.72 16.39 13.94
CA GLY A 281 -19.09 16.08 13.50
C GLY A 281 -19.23 15.99 11.97
N ALA A 282 -18.34 16.64 11.22
CA ALA A 282 -18.26 16.51 9.75
C ALA A 282 -17.43 15.29 9.30
N LEU A 283 -16.58 14.75 10.18
CA LEU A 283 -15.70 13.60 9.94
C LEU A 283 -16.22 12.29 10.54
N LYS A 284 -17.42 12.29 11.13
CA LYS A 284 -18.04 11.13 11.80
C LYS A 284 -18.13 9.84 10.98
N ASP A 285 -18.18 9.94 9.65
CA ASP A 285 -18.28 8.83 8.70
C ASP A 285 -16.90 8.49 8.05
N LYS A 286 -15.82 9.07 8.59
CA LYS A 286 -14.44 9.01 8.05
C LYS A 286 -13.35 8.79 9.10
N LEU A 287 -13.63 8.98 10.39
CA LEU A 287 -12.63 9.03 11.45
C LEU A 287 -13.11 8.21 12.64
N GLU A 288 -12.43 7.11 12.97
CA GLU A 288 -12.75 6.19 14.07
C GLU A 288 -11.49 5.91 14.90
N SER A 289 -11.63 5.40 16.13
CA SER A 289 -10.53 5.12 17.09
C SER A 289 -9.40 6.18 17.08
N ILE A 290 -9.67 7.37 17.62
CA ILE A 290 -8.67 8.43 17.84
C ILE A 290 -9.07 9.18 19.11
N GLU A 291 -8.27 9.01 20.16
CA GLU A 291 -8.58 9.53 21.49
C GLU A 291 -7.80 10.82 21.80
N ILE A 292 -6.66 11.05 21.13
CA ILE A 292 -5.80 12.21 21.34
C ILE A 292 -5.75 13.05 20.06
N PHE A 293 -6.05 14.34 20.20
CA PHE A 293 -6.02 15.32 19.13
C PHE A 293 -5.00 16.41 19.42
N ASP A 294 -4.00 16.54 18.56
CA ASP A 294 -3.01 17.61 18.64
C ASP A 294 -3.23 18.61 17.51
N MET A 295 -3.56 19.86 17.87
CA MET A 295 -3.72 20.95 16.91
C MET A 295 -2.39 21.51 16.38
N GLY A 296 -1.25 21.07 16.91
CA GLY A 296 0.10 21.41 16.45
C GLY A 296 0.52 22.86 16.74
N ASP A 297 1.66 23.25 16.15
CA ASP A 297 2.36 24.53 16.36
C ASP A 297 1.66 25.76 15.73
N ALA A 298 0.41 25.64 15.30
CA ALA A 298 -0.29 26.65 14.51
C ALA A 298 -1.66 26.98 15.11
N SER A 299 -2.18 28.17 14.79
CA SER A 299 -3.49 28.65 15.28
C SER A 299 -4.66 27.95 14.57
N ASN A 300 -4.79 26.65 14.83
CA ASN A 300 -5.82 25.77 14.26
C ASN A 300 -7.10 25.82 15.12
N THR A 301 -8.22 25.37 14.55
CA THR A 301 -9.51 25.31 15.24
C THR A 301 -10.09 23.92 15.20
N MET A 302 -10.55 23.42 16.34
CA MET A 302 -11.25 22.14 16.45
C MET A 302 -12.70 22.36 16.90
N LYS A 303 -13.65 21.56 16.39
CA LYS A 303 -15.03 21.49 16.89
C LYS A 303 -15.31 20.08 17.41
N VAL A 304 -15.88 20.01 18.61
CA VAL A 304 -16.20 18.76 19.32
C VAL A 304 -17.60 18.84 19.89
N SER A 305 -18.42 17.83 19.63
CA SER A 305 -19.74 17.64 20.25
C SER A 305 -19.72 16.51 21.30
N LEU A 306 -20.80 16.35 22.06
CA LEU A 306 -20.98 15.21 22.97
C LEU A 306 -20.95 13.86 22.24
N ASP A 307 -21.53 13.79 21.04
CA ASP A 307 -21.60 12.56 20.24
C ASP A 307 -20.20 12.14 19.74
N ASP A 308 -19.31 13.11 19.48
CA ASP A 308 -17.93 12.83 19.08
C ASP A 308 -17.14 12.16 20.21
N VAL A 309 -17.28 12.62 21.46
CA VAL A 309 -16.56 12.03 22.60
C VAL A 309 -17.13 10.65 22.98
N LEU A 310 -18.42 10.40 22.79
CA LEU A 310 -18.97 9.05 22.96
C LEU A 310 -18.39 8.06 21.94
N ARG A 311 -18.22 8.53 20.69
CA ARG A 311 -17.73 7.76 19.54
C ARG A 311 -16.22 7.51 19.59
N LEU A 312 -15.43 8.52 19.98
CA LEU A 312 -13.97 8.53 19.90
C LEU A 312 -13.25 8.49 21.27
N GLY A 313 -13.96 8.67 22.38
CA GLY A 313 -13.34 8.71 23.70
C GLY A 313 -13.08 7.32 24.30
N SER A 314 -11.98 7.18 25.02
CA SER A 314 -11.61 5.96 25.76
C SER A 314 -11.81 6.14 27.27
N GLU A 315 -12.16 5.06 27.98
CA GLU A 315 -12.23 5.05 29.45
C GLU A 315 -10.82 5.17 30.10
N GLU A 316 -9.75 4.87 29.36
CA GLU A 316 -8.38 4.88 29.88
C GLU A 316 -7.82 6.29 30.12
N LEU A 317 -8.36 7.29 29.42
CA LEU A 317 -7.94 8.69 29.53
C LEU A 317 -8.77 9.50 30.55
N ALA A 318 -9.88 8.94 31.04
CA ALA A 318 -10.83 9.66 31.88
C ALA A 318 -10.36 9.79 33.34
N ILE A 319 -10.68 10.94 33.96
CA ILE A 319 -10.37 11.20 35.37
C ILE A 319 -11.48 10.74 36.32
N HIS A 320 -12.73 10.66 35.84
CA HIS A 320 -13.85 10.02 36.54
C HIS A 320 -14.05 8.59 36.03
N SER A 321 -14.18 7.63 36.95
CA SER A 321 -14.25 6.21 36.61
C SER A 321 -15.56 5.84 35.90
N GLY A 322 -15.43 5.30 34.69
CA GLY A 322 -16.55 4.91 33.83
C GLY A 322 -17.03 6.00 32.87
N ASP A 323 -16.37 7.17 32.86
CA ASP A 323 -16.53 8.17 31.81
C ASP A 323 -15.57 7.85 30.63
N LYS A 324 -15.91 8.27 29.42
CA LYS A 324 -15.04 8.25 28.24
C LYS A 324 -14.39 9.62 28.03
N ALA A 325 -13.11 9.66 27.70
CA ALA A 325 -12.39 10.92 27.50
C ALA A 325 -11.65 10.97 26.16
N ILE A 326 -11.55 12.19 25.61
CA ILE A 326 -10.53 12.55 24.62
C ILE A 326 -9.59 13.62 25.21
N ILE A 327 -8.36 13.68 24.70
CA ILE A 327 -7.38 14.73 24.99
C ILE A 327 -7.27 15.67 23.79
N VAL A 328 -7.21 16.98 24.05
CA VAL A 328 -6.98 18.03 23.05
C VAL A 328 -5.78 18.87 23.46
N ASN A 329 -4.70 18.75 22.69
CA ASN A 329 -3.45 19.52 22.81
C ASN A 329 -3.40 20.64 21.77
N GLY A 330 -2.48 21.60 21.95
CA GLY A 330 -2.13 22.57 20.90
C GLY A 330 -1.55 23.88 21.42
N GLU A 331 -0.86 24.60 20.54
CA GLU A 331 -0.11 25.81 20.92
C GLU A 331 -0.96 27.09 21.08
N GLU A 332 -0.35 28.13 21.67
CA GLU A 332 -1.01 29.42 21.93
C GLU A 332 -1.67 30.00 20.66
N GLY A 333 -2.98 30.25 20.76
CA GLY A 333 -3.80 30.75 19.65
C GLY A 333 -4.66 29.67 18.98
N SER A 334 -4.41 28.38 19.25
CA SER A 334 -5.35 27.30 18.92
C SER A 334 -6.67 27.47 19.66
N THR A 335 -7.79 27.09 19.03
CA THR A 335 -9.13 27.25 19.60
C THR A 335 -9.96 25.98 19.51
N LEU A 336 -10.41 25.48 20.65
CA LEU A 336 -11.39 24.40 20.74
C LEU A 336 -12.80 24.99 20.91
N LYS A 337 -13.75 24.52 20.10
CA LYS A 337 -15.18 24.84 20.19
C LYS A 337 -15.95 23.62 20.69
N LEU A 338 -16.49 23.73 21.89
CA LEU A 338 -17.30 22.71 22.55
C LEU A 338 -18.78 22.98 22.25
N GLU A 339 -19.39 22.13 21.41
CA GLU A 339 -20.78 22.25 21.00
C GLU A 339 -21.67 21.48 21.98
N GLY A 340 -22.59 22.18 22.67
CA GLY A 340 -23.35 21.59 23.79
C GLY A 340 -24.50 20.66 23.40
N GLY A 341 -25.10 20.85 22.21
CA GLY A 341 -26.34 20.16 21.83
C GLY A 341 -27.47 20.49 22.82
N ASP A 342 -28.14 19.45 23.35
CA ASP A 342 -29.13 19.57 24.43
C ASP A 342 -28.48 19.74 25.84
N GLY A 343 -27.16 19.56 25.93
CA GLY A 343 -26.37 19.71 27.14
C GLY A 343 -25.63 21.05 27.22
N GLN A 344 -24.92 21.27 28.33
CA GLN A 344 -24.02 22.42 28.51
C GLN A 344 -22.68 21.94 29.05
N TRP A 345 -21.59 22.33 28.39
CA TRP A 345 -20.24 22.03 28.82
C TRP A 345 -19.88 22.81 30.09
N THR A 346 -19.35 22.11 31.09
CA THR A 346 -18.87 22.70 32.34
C THR A 346 -17.50 22.15 32.70
N MET A 347 -16.57 23.04 33.05
CA MET A 347 -15.24 22.66 33.54
C MET A 347 -15.40 21.99 34.92
N SER A 348 -15.13 20.69 35.01
CA SER A 348 -15.20 19.91 36.24
C SER A 348 -13.90 20.03 37.07
N HIS A 349 -12.77 20.10 36.39
CA HIS A 349 -11.44 20.28 36.98
C HIS A 349 -10.62 21.31 36.19
N SER A 350 -9.74 22.03 36.89
CA SER A 350 -8.77 22.95 36.28
C SER A 350 -7.36 22.58 36.72
N HIS A 351 -6.37 22.77 35.84
CA HIS A 351 -4.95 22.51 36.12
C HIS A 351 -4.62 21.04 36.47
N TYR A 352 -5.38 20.09 35.93
CA TYR A 352 -5.06 18.66 36.00
C TYR A 352 -3.71 18.37 35.34
N GLN A 353 -2.89 17.50 35.92
CA GLN A 353 -1.56 17.16 35.41
C GLN A 353 -1.60 15.78 34.74
N HIS A 354 -1.26 15.72 33.46
CA HIS A 354 -1.20 14.47 32.69
C HIS A 354 -0.05 14.53 31.69
N ALA A 355 0.70 13.43 31.50
CA ALA A 355 1.84 13.32 30.58
C ALA A 355 2.94 14.41 30.65
N GLY A 356 2.93 15.29 31.66
CA GLY A 356 3.83 16.46 31.79
C GLY A 356 3.18 17.80 31.45
N ASN A 357 1.98 17.78 30.87
CA ASN A 357 1.20 18.95 30.48
C ASN A 357 0.08 19.25 31.50
N THR A 358 -0.54 20.43 31.36
CA THR A 358 -1.58 20.93 32.27
C THR A 358 -2.89 21.15 31.53
N TYR A 359 -3.97 20.54 32.04
CA TYR A 359 -5.28 20.47 31.39
C TYR A 359 -6.41 21.07 32.22
N ASN A 360 -7.42 21.61 31.55
CA ASN A 360 -8.76 21.84 32.09
C ASN A 360 -9.70 20.75 31.57
N VAL A 361 -10.49 20.14 32.45
CA VAL A 361 -11.36 19.02 32.10
C VAL A 361 -12.80 19.50 32.01
N TRP A 362 -13.42 19.29 30.85
CA TRP A 362 -14.80 19.70 30.56
C TRP A 362 -15.72 18.48 30.51
N THR A 363 -16.95 18.63 30.99
CA THR A 363 -17.96 17.55 31.13
C THR A 363 -19.35 18.07 30.76
N VAL A 364 -20.30 17.17 30.44
CA VAL A 364 -21.69 17.53 30.10
C VAL A 364 -22.69 16.85 31.05
N GLY A 365 -22.86 17.40 32.26
CA GLY A 365 -23.85 16.92 33.22
C GLY A 365 -23.54 15.51 33.73
N THR A 366 -24.32 14.50 33.34
CA THR A 366 -24.12 13.08 33.69
C THR A 366 -23.95 12.20 32.45
N SER A 367 -23.36 12.76 31.39
CA SER A 367 -23.17 12.09 30.10
C SER A 367 -22.17 10.93 30.13
N GLY A 368 -21.32 10.84 31.16
CA GLY A 368 -20.20 9.89 31.19
C GLY A 368 -19.13 10.24 30.17
N ILE A 369 -18.88 11.54 29.93
CA ILE A 369 -17.84 11.99 28.99
C ILE A 369 -17.04 13.19 29.48
N GLU A 370 -15.77 13.22 29.08
CA GLU A 370 -14.80 14.25 29.39
C GLU A 370 -14.03 14.75 28.15
N VAL A 371 -13.63 16.01 28.17
CA VAL A 371 -12.60 16.53 27.25
C VAL A 371 -11.50 17.17 28.09
N LEU A 372 -10.31 16.60 28.06
CA LEU A 372 -9.12 17.15 28.69
C LEU A 372 -8.47 18.14 27.69
N VAL A 373 -8.54 19.43 27.98
CA VAL A 373 -8.07 20.48 27.07
C VAL A 373 -6.84 21.15 27.65
N GLU A 374 -5.74 21.14 26.91
CA GLU A 374 -4.48 21.73 27.35
C GLU A 374 -4.64 23.23 27.63
N ASN A 375 -4.02 23.74 28.70
CA ASN A 375 -4.22 25.12 29.17
C ASN A 375 -3.74 26.20 28.19
N THR A 376 -2.95 25.84 27.17
CA THR A 376 -2.55 26.67 26.02
C THR A 376 -3.67 26.91 25.02
N VAL A 377 -4.65 26.00 24.94
CA VAL A 377 -5.76 26.03 23.99
C VAL A 377 -6.91 26.90 24.51
N ASN A 378 -7.36 27.84 23.68
CA ASN A 378 -8.52 28.68 23.98
C ASN A 378 -9.84 27.89 23.82
N SER A 379 -10.51 27.58 24.92
CA SER A 379 -11.81 26.86 24.93
C SER A 379 -12.99 27.83 24.79
N ILE A 380 -13.89 27.57 23.84
CA ILE A 380 -15.15 28.31 23.62
C ILE A 380 -16.32 27.34 23.71
N ILE A 381 -17.31 27.65 24.55
CA ILE A 381 -18.61 26.94 24.57
C ILE A 381 -19.53 27.61 23.55
N MET A 382 -20.17 26.81 22.69
CA MET A 382 -21.06 27.24 21.60
C MET A 382 -22.54 27.02 21.92
#